data_AF-A0A821Q4U4-F1
#
_entry.id   AF-A0A821Q4U4-F1
#
_cell.length_a   1.000
_cell.length_b   1.000
_cell.length_c   1.000
_cell.angle_alpha   90.00
_cell.angle_beta   90.00
_cell.angle_gamma   90.00
#
_symmetry.space_group_name_H-M   'P 1'
#
loop_
_entity.id
_entity.type
_entity.pdbx_description
1 polymer ?
#
loop_
_entity_poly.entity_id
_entity_poly.type
_entity_poly.pdbx_seq_one_letter_code
_entity_poly.pdbx_strand_id
1 'polypeptide(L)' 'MGGWKLEVFRMACYVSFPIMAMFLFSRPEIFKDQVIEARKRFYPPPNPERDALIQQLKDRERVRRETEVLEQMS' A
#
# COMPACT_ATOMS: atom_id res chain seq x y z
N MET A 1 -30.62 18.57 43.80
CA MET A 1 -31.12 17.33 43.16
C MET A 1 -30.61 17.20 41.71
N GLY A 2 -29.30 17.18 41.49
CA GLY A 2 -28.71 17.09 40.13
C GLY A 2 -27.62 16.02 39.96
N GLY A 3 -27.15 15.41 41.06
CA GLY A 3 -25.99 14.52 41.04
C GLY A 3 -26.15 13.31 40.14
N TRP A 4 -27.25 12.57 40.27
CA TRP A 4 -27.45 11.33 39.50
C TRP A 4 -27.59 11.58 37.98
N LYS A 5 -28.22 12.69 37.58
CA LYS A 5 -28.35 13.06 36.17
C LYS A 5 -26.99 13.40 35.55
N LEU A 6 -26.12 14.07 36.31
CA LEU A 6 -24.77 14.42 35.86
C LEU A 6 -23.87 13.18 35.75
N GLU A 7 -24.06 12.21 36.64
CA GLU A 7 -23.32 10.95 36.62
C GLU A 7 -23.70 10.07 35.42
N VAL A 8 -24.99 9.99 35.10
CA VAL A 8 -25.48 9.33 33.88
C VAL A 8 -24.96 10.02 32.63
N PHE A 9 -24.94 11.35 32.58
CA PHE A 9 -24.37 12.10 31.47
C PHE A 9 -22.87 11.81 31.31
N ARG A 10 -22.11 11.80 32.41
CA ARG A 10 -20.68 11.47 32.39
C ARG A 10 -20.44 10.06 31.83
N MET A 11 -21.25 9.08 32.22
CA MET A 11 -21.12 7.72 31.73
C MET A 11 -21.52 7.57 30.27
N ALA A 12 -22.54 8.31 29.83
CA ALA A 12 -22.90 8.38 28.42
C ALA A 12 -21.76 8.98 27.57
N CYS A 13 -21.07 10.03 28.05
CA CYS A 13 -19.88 10.56 27.38
C CYS A 13 -18.75 9.52 27.30
N TYR A 14 -18.46 8.82 28.40
CA TYR A 14 -17.42 7.79 28.43
C TYR A 14 -17.68 6.60 27.51
N VAL A 15 -18.95 6.22 27.32
CA VAL A 15 -19.32 5.09 26.43
C VAL A 15 -19.43 5.55 24.98
N SER A 16 -20.01 6.73 24.72
CA SER A 16 -20.18 7.25 23.36
C SER A 16 -18.86 7.66 22.71
N PHE A 17 -17.89 8.15 23.49
CA PHE A 17 -16.58 8.56 22.98
C PHE A 17 -15.81 7.43 22.25
N PRO A 18 -15.54 6.25 22.86
CA PRO A 18 -14.83 5.18 22.19
C PRO A 18 -15.62 4.58 21.02
N ILE A 19 -16.95 4.53 21.11
CA ILE A 19 -17.82 4.04 20.02
C ILE A 19 -17.74 5.00 18.82
N MET A 20 -17.84 6.31 19.06
CA MET A 20 -17.72 7.33 18.02
C MET A 20 -16.32 7.31 17.39
N ALA A 21 -15.27 7.20 18.21
CA ALA A 21 -13.91 7.05 17.74
C ALA A 21 -13.77 5.81 16.85
N MET A 22 -14.26 4.64 17.29
CA MET A 22 -14.29 3.44 16.44
C MET A 22 -15.05 3.65 15.14
N PHE A 23 -16.19 4.34 15.16
CA PHE A 23 -16.98 4.56 13.96
C PHE A 23 -16.29 5.49 12.95
N LEU A 24 -15.55 6.48 13.43
CA LEU A 24 -14.76 7.38 12.59
C LEU A 24 -13.50 6.69 12.05
N PHE A 25 -12.77 5.97 12.90
CA PHE A 25 -11.54 5.25 12.51
C PHE A 25 -11.80 3.96 11.73
N SER A 26 -13.01 3.39 11.81
CA SER A 26 -13.40 2.23 11.01
C SER A 26 -13.78 2.60 9.58
N ARG A 27 -13.81 3.89 9.20
CA ARG A 27 -14.02 4.27 7.80
C ARG A 27 -12.76 3.94 6.99
N PRO A 28 -12.81 2.96 6.08
CA PRO A 28 -11.66 2.56 5.27
C PRO A 28 -11.21 3.66 4.28
N GLU A 29 -11.97 4.73 4.13
CA GLU A 29 -11.64 5.88 3.27
C GLU A 29 -10.36 6.59 3.71
N ILE A 30 -10.13 6.77 5.02
CA ILE A 30 -8.88 7.41 5.52
C ILE A 30 -7.66 6.53 5.22
N PHE A 31 -7.86 5.20 5.15
CA PHE A 31 -6.80 4.24 4.91
C PHE A 31 -6.50 4.02 3.42
N LYS A 32 -7.49 4.26 2.54
CA LYS A 32 -7.34 4.08 1.09
C LYS A 32 -6.28 5.02 0.53
N ASP A 33 -6.31 6.30 0.85
CA ASP A 33 -5.36 7.24 0.26
C ASP A 33 -3.92 6.95 0.70
N GLN A 34 -3.69 6.65 1.98
CA GLN A 34 -2.35 6.33 2.49
C GLN A 34 -1.79 5.02 1.90
N VAL A 35 -2.62 3.98 1.76
CA VAL A 35 -2.17 2.70 1.19
C VAL A 35 -2.07 2.75 -0.34
N ILE A 36 -2.94 3.48 -1.02
CA ILE A 36 -2.88 3.66 -2.48
C ILE A 36 -1.65 4.48 -2.84
N GLU A 37 -1.34 5.55 -2.10
CA GLU A 37 -0.16 6.37 -2.32
C GLU A 37 1.13 5.61 -1.99
N ALA A 38 1.15 4.84 -0.90
CA ALA A 38 2.25 3.92 -0.60
C ALA A 38 2.43 2.88 -1.73
N ARG A 39 1.35 2.24 -2.20
CA ARG A 39 1.44 1.26 -3.30
C ARG A 39 1.93 1.90 -4.60
N LYS A 40 1.50 3.11 -4.96
CA LYS A 40 1.98 3.84 -6.14
C LYS A 40 3.47 4.19 -6.05
N ARG A 41 3.98 4.46 -4.84
CA ARG A 41 5.39 4.79 -4.63
C ARG A 41 6.31 3.58 -4.81
N PHE A 42 5.90 2.41 -4.31
CA PHE A 42 6.69 1.18 -4.42
C PHE A 42 6.50 0.46 -5.76
N TYR A 43 5.31 0.53 -6.34
CA TYR A 43 4.98 -0.02 -7.65
C TYR A 43 4.64 1.12 -8.61
N PRO A 44 5.65 1.70 -9.29
CA PRO A 44 5.36 2.64 -10.37
C PRO A 44 4.44 1.97 -11.40
N PRO A 45 3.47 2.70 -11.96
CA PRO A 45 2.52 2.16 -12.93
C PRO A 45 3.27 1.51 -14.11
N PRO A 46 2.72 0.43 -14.69
CA PRO A 46 3.34 -0.25 -15.81
C PRO A 46 3.55 0.75 -16.95
N ASN A 47 4.81 0.99 -17.28
CA ASN A 47 5.19 1.85 -18.39
C ASN A 47 5.61 0.93 -19.55
N PRO A 48 4.83 0.84 -20.64
CA PRO A 48 5.11 -0.07 -21.74
C PRO A 48 6.49 0.16 -22.38
N GLU A 49 7.00 1.40 -22.37
CA GLU A 49 8.35 1.70 -22.88
C GLU A 49 9.46 1.13 -22.00
N ARG A 50 9.26 1.18 -20.67
CA ARG A 50 10.21 0.65 -19.70
C ARG A 50 10.21 -0.88 -19.74
N ASP A 51 9.05 -1.51 -19.88
CA ASP A 51 8.93 -2.96 -20.02
C ASP A 51 9.58 -3.45 -21.33
N ALA A 52 9.38 -2.73 -22.44
CA ALA A 52 10.03 -3.02 -23.71
C ALA A 52 11.56 -2.90 -23.62
N LEU A 53 12.08 -1.85 -22.95
CA LEU A 53 13.51 -1.69 -22.74
C LEU A 53 14.10 -2.82 -21.88
N ILE A 54 13.40 -3.23 -20.82
CA ILE A 54 13.84 -4.33 -19.95
C ILE A 54 13.88 -5.66 -20.74
N GLN A 55 12.91 -5.92 -21.61
CA GLN A 55 12.95 -7.09 -22.48
C GLN A 55 14.14 -7.06 -23.44
N GLN A 56 14.37 -5.94 -24.13
CA GLN A 56 15.51 -5.81 -25.04
C GLN A 56 16.85 -6.03 -24.34
N LEU A 57 17.01 -5.52 -23.11
CA LEU A 57 18.22 -5.73 -22.32
C LEU A 57 18.38 -7.21 -21.92
N LYS A 58 17.29 -7.89 -21.53
CA LYS A 58 17.34 -9.33 -21.20
C LYS A 58 17.72 -10.17 -22.42
N ASP A 59 17.15 -9.88 -23.58
CA ASP A 59 17.45 -10.61 -24.81
C ASP A 59 18.91 -10.41 -25.23
N ARG A 60 19.44 -9.19 -25.08
CA ARG A 60 20.84 -8.89 -25.35
C ARG A 60 21.80 -9.67 -24.44
N GLU A 61 21.50 -9.74 -23.15
CA GLU A 61 22.30 -10.51 -22.19
C GLU A 61 22.21 -12.02 -22.44
N ARG A 62 21.04 -12.52 -22.87
CA ARG A 62 20.85 -13.93 -23.23
C ARG A 62 21.74 -14.32 -24.41
N VAL A 63 21.73 -13.52 -25.47
CA VAL A 63 22.57 -13.75 -26.67
C VAL A 63 24.05 -13.72 -26.29
N ARG A 64 24.47 -12.77 -25.44
CA ARG A 64 25.85 -12.67 -24.97
C ARG A 64 26.29 -13.93 -24.21
N ARG A 65 25.46 -14.43 -23.30
CA ARG A 65 25.74 -15.68 -22.56
C ARG A 65 25.81 -16.88 -23.49
N GLU A 66 24.91 -16.96 -24.48
CA GLU A 66 24.92 -18.05 -25.47
C GLU A 66 26.22 -18.02 -26.30
N THR A 67 26.71 -16.84 -26.70
CA THR A 67 28.00 -16.72 -27.41
C THR A 67 29.21 -17.07 -26.53
N GLU A 68 29.22 -16.64 -25.26
CA GLU A 68 30.31 -16.98 -24.34
C GLU A 68 30.37 -18.50 -24.05
N VAL A 69 29.21 -19.15 -23.91
CA VAL A 69 29.14 -20.61 -23.72
C VAL A 69 29.63 -21.35 -24.98
N LEU A 70 29.27 -20.88 -26.17
CA LEU A 70 29.74 -21.48 -27.43
C LEU A 70 31.26 -21.31 -27.62
N GLU A 71 31.81 -20.14 -27.26
CA GLU A 71 33.26 -19.90 -27.28
C GLU A 71 34.02 -20.77 -26.27
N GLN A 72 33.42 -21.09 -25.12
CA GLN A 72 34.02 -22.00 -24.13
C GLN A 72 33.93 -23.49 -24.51
N MET A 73 33.04 -23.86 -25.43
CA MET A 73 32.84 -25.25 -25.88
C MET A 73 33.65 -25.60 -27.14
N SER A 74 34.26 -24.60 -27.81
CA SER A 74 35.16 -24.78 -28.95
C SER A 74 36.62 -24.82 -28.53
#